data_AF-A0A3N8LAU7-F1
#
_entry.id   AF-A0A3N8LAU7-F1
#
_cell.length_a   1.000
_cell.length_b   1.000
_cell.length_c   1.000
_cell.angle_alpha   90.00
_cell.angle_beta   90.00
_cell.angle_gamma   90.00
#
_symmetry.space_group_name_H-M   'P 1'
#
loop_
_entity.id
_entity.type
_entity.pdbx_description
1 polymer ?
#
loop_
_entity_poly.entity_id
_entity_poly.type
_entity_poly.pdbx_seq_one_letter_code
_entity_poly.pdbx_strand_id
1 'polypeptide(L)'
;MPDTPVVIVERARRRTAQIRFGDVPAELQDGPKWMCLIVPGQAVRAGAEPISSARAAAMLGRLRPANVALTDSAAHAGGWLARSAPDTAGRCRAYARLDADRTLEMVGMPAVGPWCDERYTWWPGAYELPLLEQLSAIVPPLLDQPGPTAFAHLLMSLTAIDGTALVTESDDGIERPFRIPAGVDTIHFAPVCIDGPAIGWRDAVVDSFDRVRQLVGLKSARPFYL
;
A
#
# COMPACT_ATOMS: atom_id res chain seq x y z
N MET A 1 4.03 2.59 -22.08
CA MET A 1 3.27 2.81 -20.84
C MET A 1 3.03 4.30 -20.69
N PRO A 2 1.85 4.74 -20.26
CA PRO A 2 1.63 6.16 -19.94
C PRO A 2 2.53 6.55 -18.75
N ASP A 3 3.26 7.65 -18.88
CA ASP A 3 4.01 8.22 -17.76
C ASP A 3 3.05 8.55 -16.62
N THR A 4 3.44 8.23 -15.38
CA THR A 4 2.62 8.62 -14.23
C THR A 4 2.64 10.15 -14.10
N PRO A 5 1.49 10.83 -14.15
CA PRO A 5 1.46 12.28 -14.04
C PRO A 5 2.11 12.77 -12.76
N VAL A 6 3.01 13.76 -12.87
CA VAL A 6 3.75 14.35 -11.73
C VAL A 6 2.80 14.79 -10.61
N VAL A 7 1.62 15.31 -10.98
CA VAL A 7 0.59 15.74 -10.02
C VAL A 7 0.10 14.60 -9.14
N ILE A 8 -0.04 13.38 -9.68
CA ILE A 8 -0.48 12.21 -8.91
C ILE A 8 0.64 11.76 -7.95
N VAL A 9 1.90 11.79 -8.41
CA VAL A 9 3.05 11.47 -7.57
C VAL A 9 3.17 12.44 -6.39
N GLU A 10 3.07 13.75 -6.64
CA GLU A 10 3.13 14.77 -5.60
C GLU A 10 1.94 14.68 -4.62
N ARG A 11 0.73 14.34 -5.11
CA ARG A 11 -0.43 14.06 -4.25
C ARG A 11 -0.14 12.89 -3.32
N ALA A 12 0.40 11.78 -3.82
CA ALA A 12 0.71 10.61 -3.00
C ALA A 12 1.80 10.90 -1.96
N ARG A 13 2.84 11.65 -2.33
CA ARG A 13 3.91 12.08 -1.40
C ARG A 13 3.38 12.96 -0.29
N ARG A 14 2.59 13.99 -0.64
CA ARG A 14 1.92 14.86 0.35
C ARG A 14 1.03 14.04 1.28
N ARG A 15 0.28 13.10 0.72
CA ARG A 15 -0.61 12.25 1.52
C ARG A 15 0.15 11.31 2.46
N THR A 16 1.29 10.78 2.03
CA THR A 16 2.21 10.02 2.90
C THR A 16 2.67 10.86 4.09
N ALA A 17 3.05 12.13 3.85
CA ALA A 17 3.44 13.04 4.92
C ALA A 17 2.28 13.32 5.89
N GLN A 18 1.07 13.56 5.39
CA GLN A 18 -0.13 13.71 6.22
C GLN A 18 -0.38 12.49 7.12
N ILE A 19 -0.30 11.28 6.56
CA ILE A 19 -0.46 10.03 7.31
C ILE A 19 0.60 9.91 8.40
N ARG A 20 1.85 10.26 8.10
CA ARG A 20 2.94 10.26 9.09
C ARG A 20 2.65 11.18 10.27
N PHE A 21 2.07 12.35 10.01
CA PHE A 21 1.74 13.35 11.04
C PHE A 21 0.34 13.15 11.66
N GLY A 22 -0.34 12.03 11.39
CA GLY A 22 -1.61 11.68 12.02
C GLY A 22 -2.86 12.29 11.37
N ASP A 23 -2.74 12.91 10.20
CA ASP A 23 -3.89 13.37 9.40
C ASP A 23 -4.51 12.18 8.64
N VAL A 24 -5.20 11.33 9.39
CA VAL A 24 -5.79 10.07 8.93
C VAL A 24 -7.29 9.99 9.25
N PRO A 25 -8.08 9.33 8.40
CA PRO A 25 -9.52 9.13 8.64
C PRO A 25 -9.81 8.16 9.80
N ALA A 26 -8.81 7.37 10.20
CA ALA A 26 -8.84 6.49 11.36
C ALA A 26 -7.47 6.51 12.04
N GLU A 27 -7.44 6.78 13.34
CA GLU A 27 -6.19 6.84 14.12
C GLU A 27 -5.43 5.51 14.04
N LEU A 28 -4.15 5.61 13.68
CA LEU A 28 -3.25 4.46 13.54
C LEU A 28 -2.42 4.28 14.81
N GLN A 29 -2.04 3.05 15.09
CA GLN A 29 -1.04 2.75 16.12
C GLN A 29 0.35 3.34 15.76
N ASP A 30 1.25 3.32 16.73
CA ASP A 30 2.63 3.76 16.55
C ASP A 30 3.47 2.72 15.82
N GLY A 31 4.39 3.20 14.98
CA GLY A 31 5.32 2.36 14.22
C GLY A 31 5.22 2.54 12.70
N PRO A 32 5.96 1.70 11.94
CA PRO A 32 6.02 1.70 10.49
C PRO A 32 4.64 1.63 9.84
N LYS A 33 4.49 2.38 8.75
CA LYS A 33 3.26 2.44 7.97
C LYS A 33 3.59 2.19 6.51
N TRP A 34 2.92 1.23 5.92
CA TRP A 34 2.86 1.05 4.48
C TRP A 34 1.60 1.71 3.95
N MET A 35 1.77 2.60 2.97
CA MET A 35 0.70 3.28 2.26
C MET A 35 0.68 2.79 0.82
N CYS A 36 -0.52 2.57 0.30
CA CYS A 36 -0.80 2.31 -1.10
C CYS A 36 -1.96 3.19 -1.57
N LEU A 37 -1.78 3.84 -2.70
CA LEU A 37 -2.78 4.64 -3.38
C LEU A 37 -2.97 4.07 -4.79
N ILE A 38 -4.22 3.73 -5.13
CA ILE A 38 -4.62 3.32 -6.48
C ILE A 38 -5.49 4.41 -7.05
N VAL A 39 -5.00 5.06 -8.11
CA VAL A 39 -5.66 6.20 -8.76
C VAL A 39 -6.07 5.77 -10.18
N PRO A 40 -7.37 5.75 -10.52
CA PRO A 40 -7.80 5.52 -11.89
C PRO A 40 -7.13 6.50 -12.86
N GLY A 41 -6.64 6.00 -13.99
CA GLY A 41 -5.93 6.80 -15.01
C GLY A 41 -6.86 7.70 -15.83
N GLN A 42 -8.16 7.47 -15.75
CA GLN A 42 -9.19 8.30 -16.36
C GLN A 42 -10.08 8.88 -15.26
N ALA A 43 -10.43 10.16 -15.39
CA ALA A 43 -11.41 10.78 -14.52
C ALA A 43 -12.73 9.98 -14.57
N VAL A 44 -13.35 9.77 -13.41
CA VAL A 44 -14.69 9.19 -13.33
C VAL A 44 -15.60 10.04 -14.21
N ARG A 45 -16.24 9.41 -15.21
CA ARG A 45 -17.11 10.12 -16.15
C ARG A 45 -18.23 10.82 -15.38
N ALA A 46 -18.59 12.03 -15.82
CA ALA A 46 -19.79 12.69 -15.33
C ALA A 46 -21.01 11.76 -15.54
N GLY A 47 -21.72 11.45 -14.46
CA GLY A 47 -22.85 10.50 -14.48
C GLY A 47 -22.49 9.03 -14.28
N ALA A 48 -21.25 8.69 -13.93
CA ALA A 48 -20.94 7.35 -13.45
C ALA A 48 -21.74 7.06 -12.18
N GLU A 49 -22.36 5.88 -12.12
CA GLU A 49 -23.12 5.46 -10.96
C GLU A 49 -22.22 5.44 -9.71
N PRO A 50 -22.67 6.01 -8.58
CA PRO A 50 -21.98 5.89 -7.32
C PRO A 50 -21.78 4.42 -6.94
N ILE A 51 -20.65 4.12 -6.30
CA ILE A 51 -20.42 2.76 -5.80
C ILE A 51 -21.45 2.50 -4.68
N SER A 52 -22.30 1.50 -4.91
CA SER A 52 -23.32 1.11 -3.92
C SER A 52 -22.67 0.65 -2.62
N SER A 53 -23.39 0.80 -1.50
CA SER A 53 -22.92 0.39 -0.18
C SER A 53 -22.48 -1.07 -0.12
N ALA A 54 -23.26 -1.97 -0.72
CA ALA A 54 -22.95 -3.38 -0.78
C ALA A 54 -21.67 -3.65 -1.60
N ARG A 55 -21.46 -2.96 -2.73
CA ARG A 55 -20.25 -3.11 -3.55
C ARG A 55 -19.03 -2.56 -2.82
N ALA A 56 -19.15 -1.39 -2.19
CA ALA A 56 -18.07 -0.81 -1.40
C ALA A 56 -17.67 -1.71 -0.23
N ALA A 57 -18.65 -2.19 0.56
CA ALA A 57 -18.40 -3.10 1.67
C ALA A 57 -17.75 -4.42 1.21
N ALA A 58 -18.22 -4.99 0.10
CA ALA A 58 -17.65 -6.21 -0.46
C ALA A 58 -16.21 -6.01 -0.96
N MET A 59 -15.90 -4.86 -1.56
CA MET A 59 -14.54 -4.52 -1.99
C MET A 59 -13.62 -4.30 -0.78
N LEU A 60 -14.01 -3.41 0.14
CA LEU A 60 -13.21 -3.05 1.30
C LEU A 60 -12.99 -4.24 2.24
N GLY A 61 -13.99 -5.11 2.43
CA GLY A 61 -13.88 -6.31 3.28
C GLY A 61 -12.91 -7.38 2.74
N ARG A 62 -12.47 -7.28 1.49
CA ARG A 62 -11.46 -8.19 0.91
C ARG A 62 -10.04 -7.65 1.03
N LEU A 63 -9.87 -6.37 1.31
CA LEU A 63 -8.57 -5.72 1.38
C LEU A 63 -7.82 -6.18 2.63
N ARG A 64 -6.50 -6.33 2.48
CA ARG A 64 -5.60 -6.62 3.61
C ARG A 64 -4.36 -5.74 3.58
N PRO A 65 -4.47 -4.43 3.89
CA PRO A 65 -3.31 -3.54 3.95
C PRO A 65 -2.30 -4.07 4.96
N ALA A 66 -1.06 -4.31 4.52
CA ALA A 66 -0.01 -4.96 5.32
C ALA A 66 -0.47 -6.28 6.01
N ASN A 67 -1.27 -7.08 5.29
CA ASN A 67 -1.86 -8.35 5.75
C ASN A 67 -2.80 -8.23 6.97
N VAL A 68 -3.34 -7.04 7.24
CA VAL A 68 -4.30 -6.80 8.31
C VAL A 68 -5.72 -6.81 7.75
N ALA A 69 -6.60 -7.67 8.29
CA ALA A 69 -8.00 -7.73 7.90
C ALA A 69 -8.78 -6.49 8.34
N LEU A 70 -9.70 -6.03 7.49
CA LEU A 70 -10.63 -4.93 7.77
C LEU A 70 -12.02 -5.49 8.09
N THR A 71 -12.72 -4.91 9.06
CA THR A 71 -14.04 -5.40 9.51
C THR A 71 -15.14 -4.33 9.46
N ASP A 72 -14.79 -3.06 9.67
CA ASP A 72 -15.77 -2.01 9.95
C ASP A 72 -15.99 -1.08 8.74
N SER A 73 -16.64 -1.57 7.68
CA SER A 73 -16.94 -0.74 6.50
C SER A 73 -18.14 0.20 6.74
N ALA A 74 -17.93 1.51 6.62
CA ALA A 74 -18.95 2.54 6.79
C ALA A 74 -18.79 3.70 5.79
N ALA A 75 -19.85 4.49 5.59
CA ALA A 75 -19.79 5.71 4.80
C ALA A 75 -18.92 6.76 5.52
N HIS A 76 -18.07 7.47 4.78
CA HIS A 76 -17.13 8.44 5.33
C HIS A 76 -16.81 9.54 4.30
N ALA A 77 -17.07 10.81 4.65
CA ALA A 77 -16.63 12.02 3.94
C ALA A 77 -16.58 11.91 2.39
N GLY A 78 -17.73 11.67 1.75
CA GLY A 78 -17.80 11.57 0.28
C GLY A 78 -17.31 10.23 -0.29
N GLY A 79 -17.19 9.19 0.54
CA GLY A 79 -16.75 7.86 0.16
C GLY A 79 -17.07 6.80 1.21
N TRP A 80 -16.22 5.79 1.28
CA TRP A 80 -16.32 4.66 2.19
C TRP A 80 -15.00 4.44 2.92
N LEU A 81 -15.07 4.03 4.18
CA LEU A 81 -13.92 3.71 5.02
C LEU A 81 -14.14 2.35 5.66
N ALA A 82 -13.13 1.50 5.63
CA ALA A 82 -13.05 0.29 6.44
C ALA A 82 -11.77 0.32 7.28
N ARG A 83 -11.83 -0.16 8.51
CA ARG A 83 -10.69 -0.24 9.43
C ARG A 83 -10.57 -1.62 10.05
N SER A 84 -9.37 -1.95 10.52
CA SER A 84 -9.14 -3.11 11.37
C SER A 84 -9.76 -2.88 12.75
N ALA A 85 -9.89 -3.96 13.53
CA ALA A 85 -10.26 -3.86 14.93
C ALA A 85 -9.35 -2.86 15.69
N PRO A 86 -9.91 -2.01 16.54
CA PRO A 86 -9.15 -1.06 17.33
C PRO A 86 -8.46 -1.73 18.53
N ASP A 87 -7.38 -1.11 19.02
CA ASP A 87 -6.82 -1.41 20.34
C ASP A 87 -7.66 -0.78 21.48
N THR A 88 -7.21 -0.94 22.72
CA THR A 88 -7.86 -0.36 23.90
C THR A 88 -7.88 1.17 23.91
N ALA A 89 -7.02 1.82 23.12
CA ALA A 89 -6.98 3.26 22.95
C ALA A 89 -7.80 3.73 21.73
N GLY A 90 -8.48 2.83 21.02
CA GLY A 90 -9.30 3.15 19.84
C GLY A 90 -8.52 3.21 18.52
N ARG A 91 -7.22 2.89 18.52
CA ARG A 91 -6.34 2.99 17.34
C ARG A 91 -6.33 1.69 16.54
N CYS A 92 -6.38 1.78 15.22
CA CYS A 92 -6.34 0.62 14.35
C CYS A 92 -4.92 0.36 13.79
N ARG A 93 -4.71 -0.84 13.24
CA ARG A 93 -3.47 -1.21 12.54
C ARG A 93 -3.56 -1.01 11.03
N ALA A 94 -4.77 -0.92 10.50
CA ALA A 94 -4.99 -0.69 9.09
C ALA A 94 -6.33 -0.01 8.83
N TYR A 95 -6.38 0.70 7.70
CA TYR A 95 -7.62 1.17 7.11
C TYR A 95 -7.53 1.14 5.57
N ALA A 96 -8.69 1.17 4.93
CA ALA A 96 -8.82 1.46 3.51
C ALA A 96 -9.96 2.44 3.28
N ARG A 97 -9.73 3.43 2.42
CA ARG A 97 -10.68 4.50 2.08
C ARG A 97 -10.89 4.52 0.58
N LEU A 98 -12.15 4.47 0.16
CA LEU A 98 -12.58 4.56 -1.23
C LEU A 98 -13.33 5.87 -1.43
N ASP A 99 -12.72 6.81 -2.15
CA ASP A 99 -13.28 8.14 -2.41
C ASP A 99 -14.28 8.10 -3.59
N ALA A 100 -15.13 9.13 -3.72
CA ALA A 100 -16.07 9.27 -4.84
C ALA A 100 -15.40 9.29 -6.22
N ASP A 101 -14.15 9.77 -6.31
CA ASP A 101 -13.34 9.75 -7.53
C ASP A 101 -12.74 8.35 -7.82
N ARG A 102 -13.14 7.34 -7.03
CA ARG A 102 -12.66 5.95 -7.09
C ARG A 102 -11.18 5.78 -6.80
N THR A 103 -10.54 6.79 -6.20
CA THR A 103 -9.23 6.63 -5.58
C THR A 103 -9.38 5.70 -4.38
N LEU A 104 -8.56 4.65 -4.34
CA LEU A 104 -8.45 3.76 -3.19
C LEU A 104 -7.15 4.07 -2.45
N GLU A 105 -7.27 4.50 -1.19
CA GLU A 105 -6.18 4.61 -0.24
C GLU A 105 -6.20 3.40 0.69
N MET A 106 -5.06 2.75 0.88
CA MET A 106 -4.86 1.66 1.82
C MET A 106 -3.66 2.01 2.69
N VAL A 107 -3.83 1.90 4.01
CA VAL A 107 -2.73 2.06 4.96
C VAL A 107 -2.74 0.88 5.90
N GLY A 108 -1.59 0.25 6.06
CA GLY A 108 -1.41 -0.90 6.95
C GLY A 108 -0.09 -0.81 7.69
N MET A 109 -0.09 -1.27 8.93
CA MET A 109 1.10 -1.33 9.75
C MET A 109 1.65 -2.75 9.76
N PRO A 110 2.81 -3.01 9.14
CA PRO A 110 3.45 -4.32 9.24
C PRO A 110 3.69 -4.65 10.72
N ALA A 111 3.62 -5.93 11.07
CA ALA A 111 3.94 -6.36 12.42
C ALA A 111 5.41 -6.07 12.71
N VAL A 112 5.68 -5.50 13.88
CA VAL A 112 7.04 -5.20 14.35
C VAL A 112 7.32 -6.03 15.59
N GLY A 113 8.51 -6.62 15.67
CA GLY A 113 8.95 -7.36 16.85
C GLY A 113 10.48 -7.41 16.96
N PRO A 114 11.02 -7.93 18.06
CA PRO A 114 12.45 -8.15 18.20
C PRO A 114 12.90 -9.39 17.40
N TRP A 115 14.04 -9.29 16.74
CA TRP A 115 14.74 -10.44 16.16
C TRP A 115 16.26 -10.18 16.13
N CYS A 116 17.03 -11.16 16.62
CA CYS A 116 18.48 -11.12 16.72
C CYS A 116 18.90 -9.97 17.64
N ASP A 117 19.75 -9.09 17.14
CA ASP A 117 20.25 -7.89 17.82
C ASP A 117 19.36 -6.66 17.60
N GLU A 118 18.29 -6.77 16.80
CA GLU A 118 17.39 -5.67 16.47
C GLU A 118 16.09 -5.74 17.26
N ARG A 119 15.69 -4.61 17.84
CA ARG A 119 14.48 -4.51 18.68
C ARG A 119 13.19 -4.35 17.87
N TYR A 120 13.29 -3.76 16.70
CA TYR A 120 12.15 -3.35 15.87
C TYR A 120 12.35 -3.81 14.43
N THR A 121 12.02 -5.07 14.17
CA THR A 121 12.14 -5.71 12.86
C THR A 121 10.79 -5.91 12.20
N TRP A 122 10.72 -5.81 10.87
CA TRP A 122 9.50 -6.06 10.09
C TRP A 122 9.80 -6.73 8.75
N TRP A 123 8.79 -7.38 8.16
CA TRP A 123 8.90 -8.16 6.93
C TRP A 123 8.12 -7.51 5.78
N PRO A 124 8.76 -7.24 4.63
CA PRO A 124 8.10 -6.76 3.42
C PRO A 124 7.00 -7.67 2.92
N GLY A 125 7.17 -8.99 3.09
CA GLY A 125 6.16 -9.97 2.73
C GLY A 125 4.78 -9.67 3.33
N ALA A 126 4.72 -8.93 4.44
CA ALA A 126 3.46 -8.46 5.03
C ALA A 126 2.66 -7.53 4.11
N TYR A 127 3.28 -6.71 3.26
CA TYR A 127 2.57 -5.85 2.31
C TYR A 127 2.77 -6.27 0.84
N GLU A 128 3.86 -6.94 0.50
CA GLU A 128 4.16 -7.36 -0.87
C GLU A 128 3.18 -8.45 -1.35
N LEU A 129 3.05 -9.53 -0.59
CA LEU A 129 2.22 -10.68 -0.97
C LEU A 129 0.74 -10.30 -1.10
N PRO A 130 0.12 -9.65 -0.08
CA PRO A 130 -1.30 -9.35 -0.17
C PRO A 130 -1.60 -8.38 -1.30
N LEU A 131 -0.71 -7.42 -1.59
CA LEU A 131 -0.91 -6.51 -2.71
C LEU A 131 -0.91 -7.27 -4.04
N LEU A 132 0.10 -8.11 -4.28
CA LEU A 132 0.22 -8.87 -5.53
C LEU A 132 -0.94 -9.85 -5.73
N GLU A 133 -1.44 -10.47 -4.67
CA GLU A 133 -2.60 -11.35 -4.72
C GLU A 133 -3.90 -10.59 -5.00
N GLN A 134 -4.04 -9.39 -4.45
CA GLN A 134 -5.32 -8.66 -4.47
C GLN A 134 -5.46 -7.71 -5.65
N LEU A 135 -4.38 -7.20 -6.25
CA LEU A 135 -4.43 -6.17 -7.30
C LEU A 135 -5.35 -6.53 -8.47
N SER A 136 -5.30 -7.78 -8.96
CA SER A 136 -6.17 -8.27 -10.05
C SER A 136 -7.65 -8.28 -9.69
N ALA A 137 -7.99 -8.39 -8.40
CA ALA A 137 -9.36 -8.35 -7.92
C ALA A 137 -9.81 -6.93 -7.53
N ILE A 138 -8.87 -6.06 -7.13
CA ILE A 138 -9.12 -4.69 -6.67
C ILE A 138 -9.29 -3.72 -7.85
N VAL A 139 -8.41 -3.77 -8.84
CA VAL A 139 -8.32 -2.73 -9.88
C VAL A 139 -9.53 -2.75 -10.84
N PRO A 140 -9.98 -3.88 -11.39
CA PRO A 140 -11.11 -3.90 -12.31
C PRO A 140 -12.39 -3.23 -11.78
N PRO A 141 -12.85 -3.50 -10.54
CA PRO A 141 -14.05 -2.84 -10.03
C PRO A 141 -13.87 -1.34 -9.72
N LEU A 142 -12.64 -0.84 -9.60
CA LEU A 142 -12.36 0.61 -9.48
C LEU A 142 -12.50 1.32 -10.84
N LEU A 143 -12.10 0.65 -11.91
CA LEU A 143 -12.12 1.23 -13.26
C LEU A 143 -13.54 1.26 -13.86
N ASP A 144 -14.41 0.30 -13.48
CA ASP A 144 -15.84 0.24 -13.84
C ASP A 144 -16.14 0.32 -15.35
N GLN A 145 -15.13 0.15 -16.19
CA GLN A 145 -15.24 0.06 -17.63
C GLN A 145 -14.43 -1.15 -18.09
N PRO A 146 -15.08 -2.18 -18.66
CA PRO A 146 -14.36 -3.15 -19.46
C PRO A 146 -13.92 -2.46 -20.75
N GLY A 147 -12.61 -2.29 -20.93
CA GLY A 147 -12.07 -1.71 -22.15
C GLY A 147 -10.54 -1.77 -22.21
N PRO A 148 -9.95 -1.87 -23.41
CA PRO A 148 -8.50 -1.97 -23.60
C PRO A 148 -7.72 -0.71 -23.19
N THR A 149 -8.41 0.38 -22.83
CA THR A 149 -7.83 1.67 -22.43
C THR A 149 -7.98 1.99 -20.95
N ALA A 150 -8.55 1.07 -20.16
CA ALA A 150 -8.70 1.24 -18.72
C ALA A 150 -7.37 0.91 -18.01
N PHE A 151 -6.88 1.84 -17.19
CA PHE A 151 -5.65 1.67 -16.42
C PHE A 151 -5.73 2.42 -15.08
N ALA A 152 -4.88 2.04 -14.13
CA ALA A 152 -4.72 2.72 -12.85
C ALA A 152 -3.24 2.98 -12.54
N HIS A 153 -2.95 4.00 -11.76
CA HIS A 153 -1.63 4.23 -11.18
C HIS A 153 -1.60 3.70 -9.75
N LEU A 154 -0.61 2.87 -9.46
CA LEU A 154 -0.26 2.38 -8.14
C LEU A 154 0.89 3.23 -7.59
N LEU A 155 0.69 3.87 -6.44
CA LEU A 155 1.69 4.65 -5.74
C LEU A 155 1.83 4.09 -4.33
N MET A 156 3.05 3.75 -3.93
CA MET A 156 3.31 3.13 -2.63
C MET A 156 4.35 3.94 -1.86
N SER A 157 4.27 3.87 -0.54
CA SER A 157 5.27 4.47 0.35
C SER A 157 5.38 3.72 1.66
N LEU A 158 6.57 3.73 2.25
CA LEU A 158 6.81 3.35 3.64
C LEU A 158 7.17 4.61 4.41
N THR A 159 6.63 4.79 5.61
CA THR A 159 6.93 5.93 6.49
C THR A 159 6.98 5.52 7.95
N ALA A 160 7.57 6.33 8.82
CA ALA A 160 7.83 6.01 10.23
C ALA A 160 8.71 4.75 10.38
N ILE A 161 9.73 4.63 9.54
CA ILE A 161 10.65 3.48 9.49
C ILE A 161 12.04 3.77 10.08
N ASP A 162 12.32 5.01 10.49
CA ASP A 162 13.59 5.34 11.13
C ASP A 162 13.80 4.53 12.42
N GLY A 163 15.03 4.09 12.67
CA GLY A 163 15.37 3.24 13.80
C GLY A 163 14.81 1.81 13.75
N THR A 164 14.27 1.37 12.62
CA THR A 164 13.81 -0.02 12.42
C THR A 164 14.76 -0.82 11.53
N ALA A 165 14.54 -2.13 11.47
CA ALA A 165 15.25 -3.02 10.58
C ALA A 165 14.29 -3.82 9.70
N LEU A 166 14.65 -3.90 8.43
CA LEU A 166 14.00 -4.71 7.44
C LEU A 166 14.52 -6.14 7.54
N VAL A 167 13.66 -7.13 7.74
CA VAL A 167 14.05 -8.54 7.58
C VAL A 167 13.93 -8.91 6.11
N THR A 168 14.98 -9.50 5.54
CA THR A 168 14.99 -10.08 4.20
C THR A 168 16.17 -11.03 4.02
N GLU A 169 16.17 -11.76 2.91
CA GLU A 169 17.25 -12.69 2.56
C GLU A 169 18.47 -11.90 2.06
N SER A 170 19.64 -12.23 2.59
CA SER A 170 20.92 -11.67 2.18
C SER A 170 21.39 -12.23 0.83
N ASP A 171 22.44 -11.64 0.25
CA ASP A 171 23.03 -12.12 -1.02
C ASP A 171 23.57 -13.59 -0.92
N ASP A 172 23.89 -14.05 0.30
CA ASP A 172 24.30 -15.43 0.63
C ASP A 172 23.13 -16.36 1.00
N GLY A 173 21.88 -15.90 0.91
CA GLY A 173 20.70 -16.72 1.08
C GLY A 173 20.21 -16.88 2.52
N ILE A 174 20.63 -15.98 3.42
CA ILE A 174 20.32 -16.07 4.86
C ILE A 174 19.35 -14.95 5.23
N GLU A 175 18.20 -15.32 5.79
CA GLU A 175 17.26 -14.33 6.35
C GLU A 175 17.86 -13.70 7.61
N ARG A 176 17.97 -12.37 7.62
CA ARG A 176 18.46 -11.59 8.76
C ARG A 176 17.91 -10.16 8.73
N PRO A 177 17.94 -9.43 9.86
CA PRO A 177 17.56 -8.04 9.85
C PRO A 177 18.66 -7.17 9.22
N PHE A 178 18.23 -6.15 8.47
CA PHE A 178 19.05 -5.11 7.90
C PHE A 178 18.53 -3.75 8.35
N ARG A 179 19.36 -3.03 9.10
CA ARG A 179 18.98 -1.73 9.66
C ARG A 179 18.70 -0.71 8.56
N ILE A 180 17.59 0.01 8.67
CA ILE A 180 17.29 1.16 7.83
C ILE A 180 18.35 2.25 8.11
N PRO A 181 18.98 2.85 7.07
CA PRO A 181 19.98 3.88 7.27
C PRO A 181 19.45 5.05 8.10
N ALA A 182 20.27 5.55 9.03
CA ALA A 182 19.89 6.63 9.93
C ALA A 182 19.40 7.87 9.16
N GLY A 183 18.29 8.45 9.61
CA GLY A 183 17.67 9.61 8.97
C GLY A 183 16.77 9.28 7.77
N VAL A 184 16.69 8.01 7.36
CA VAL A 184 15.72 7.55 6.37
C VAL A 184 14.44 7.14 7.09
N ASP A 185 13.46 8.06 7.12
CA ASP A 185 12.16 7.78 7.73
C ASP A 185 11.06 7.50 6.71
N THR A 186 11.27 7.80 5.43
CA THR A 186 10.24 7.60 4.40
C THR A 186 10.88 7.17 3.08
N ILE A 187 10.27 6.17 2.44
CA ILE A 187 10.64 5.66 1.13
C ILE A 187 9.42 5.77 0.24
N HIS A 188 9.58 6.41 -0.92
CA HIS A 188 8.59 6.37 -1.98
C HIS A 188 9.04 5.35 -3.04
N PHE A 189 8.15 4.42 -3.37
CA PHE A 189 8.41 3.43 -4.40
C PHE A 189 8.22 4.05 -5.78
N ALA A 190 8.80 3.43 -6.82
CA ALA A 190 8.52 3.84 -8.19
C ALA A 190 7.02 3.67 -8.49
N PRO A 191 6.35 4.68 -9.08
CA PRO A 191 4.95 4.53 -9.49
C PRO A 191 4.81 3.44 -10.56
N VAL A 192 3.75 2.65 -10.47
CA VAL A 192 3.48 1.56 -11.43
C VAL A 192 2.15 1.81 -12.14
N CYS A 193 2.14 1.68 -13.47
CA CYS A 193 0.89 1.65 -14.23
C CYS A 193 0.35 0.23 -14.26
N ILE A 194 -0.89 0.05 -13.82
CA ILE A 194 -1.66 -1.18 -13.91
C ILE A 194 -2.55 -1.09 -15.13
N ASP A 195 -2.07 -1.60 -16.26
CA ASP A 195 -2.80 -1.74 -17.51
C ASP A 195 -2.75 -3.18 -18.04
N GLY A 196 -3.81 -3.61 -18.71
CA GLY A 196 -3.85 -4.93 -19.36
C GLY A 196 -3.67 -6.15 -18.43
N PRO A 197 -3.13 -7.27 -18.95
CA PRO A 197 -3.01 -8.53 -18.21
C PRO A 197 -2.02 -8.46 -17.05
N ALA A 198 -2.27 -9.25 -16.00
CA ALA A 198 -1.47 -9.27 -14.77
C ALA A 198 0.03 -9.49 -15.00
N ILE A 199 0.39 -10.34 -15.95
CA ILE A 199 1.79 -10.61 -16.27
C ILE A 199 2.57 -9.37 -16.70
N GLY A 200 1.89 -8.36 -17.29
CA GLY A 200 2.55 -7.16 -17.81
C GLY A 200 2.96 -6.15 -16.73
N TRP A 201 2.17 -6.01 -15.66
CA TRP A 201 2.44 -5.04 -14.60
C TRP A 201 3.02 -5.66 -13.33
N ARG A 202 2.90 -6.98 -13.12
CA ARG A 202 3.40 -7.65 -11.90
C ARG A 202 4.90 -7.44 -11.73
N ASP A 203 5.69 -7.63 -12.79
CA ASP A 203 7.14 -7.45 -12.75
C ASP A 203 7.51 -6.01 -12.36
N ALA A 204 6.79 -5.01 -12.88
CA ALA A 204 7.01 -3.61 -12.48
C ALA A 204 6.67 -3.34 -11.00
N VAL A 205 5.66 -4.03 -10.43
CA VAL A 205 5.38 -3.98 -8.99
C VAL A 205 6.50 -4.62 -8.19
N VAL A 206 6.99 -5.78 -8.62
CA VAL A 206 8.14 -6.47 -8.01
C VAL A 206 9.37 -5.57 -8.00
N ASP A 207 9.76 -5.04 -9.16
CA ASP A 207 10.90 -4.16 -9.32
C ASP A 207 10.77 -2.90 -8.45
N SER A 208 9.54 -2.39 -8.27
CA SER A 208 9.30 -1.26 -7.38
C SER A 208 9.66 -1.61 -5.93
N PHE A 209 9.28 -2.80 -5.45
CA PHE A 209 9.55 -3.24 -4.08
C PHE A 209 11.04 -3.38 -3.79
N ASP A 210 11.84 -3.73 -4.79
CA ASP A 210 13.28 -3.91 -4.66
C ASP A 210 14.01 -2.65 -4.20
N ARG A 211 13.38 -1.48 -4.36
CA ARG A 211 13.92 -0.22 -3.84
C ARG A 211 14.21 -0.27 -2.34
N VAL A 212 13.40 -0.99 -1.56
CA VAL A 212 13.60 -1.13 -0.11
C VAL A 212 14.82 -1.99 0.22
N ARG A 213 15.06 -3.04 -0.59
CA ARG A 213 16.21 -3.95 -0.45
C ARG A 213 17.50 -3.26 -0.88
N GLN A 214 17.46 -2.46 -1.95
CA GLN A 214 18.60 -1.64 -2.38
C GLN A 214 19.01 -0.60 -1.33
N LEU A 215 18.04 -0.03 -0.60
CA LEU A 215 18.32 0.95 0.46
C LEU A 215 19.22 0.36 1.56
N VAL A 216 19.02 -0.91 1.89
CA VAL A 216 19.79 -1.62 2.92
C VAL A 216 21.05 -2.32 2.38
N GLY A 217 21.43 -2.03 1.13
CA GLY A 217 22.70 -2.45 0.54
C GLY A 217 22.72 -3.84 -0.10
N LEU A 218 21.55 -4.45 -0.33
CA LEU A 218 21.47 -5.75 -1.01
C LEU A 218 21.62 -5.62 -2.52
N LYS A 219 22.44 -6.49 -3.12
CA LYS A 219 22.73 -6.50 -4.56
C LYS A 219 21.75 -7.37 -5.33
N SER A 220 21.35 -8.49 -4.74
CA SER A 220 20.32 -9.36 -5.29
C SER A 220 19.02 -9.12 -4.56
N ALA A 221 18.01 -8.66 -5.30
CA ALA A 221 16.67 -8.58 -4.77
C ALA A 221 15.99 -9.94 -4.95
N ARG A 222 15.75 -10.64 -3.84
CA ARG A 222 14.86 -11.79 -3.80
C ARG A 222 13.54 -11.34 -3.18
N PRO A 223 12.46 -11.28 -3.98
CA PRO A 223 11.14 -11.03 -3.42
C PRO A 223 10.76 -12.16 -2.45
N PHE A 224 10.00 -11.86 -1.41
CA PHE A 224 9.61 -12.87 -0.40
C PHE A 224 8.75 -14.02 -0.93
N TYR A 225 8.33 -13.96 -2.18
CA TYR A 225 7.45 -14.93 -2.86
C TYR A 225 8.14 -15.79 -3.92
N LEU A 226 9.44 -15.62 -4.15
CA LEU A 226 10.18 -16.36 -5.18
C LEU A 226 11.15 -17.36 -4.55
#